data_AF-A0A9J6PL54-F1
#
_entry.id   AF-A0A9J6PL54-F1
#
_cell.length_a   1.000
_cell.length_b   1.000
_cell.length_c   1.000
_cell.angle_alpha   90.00
_cell.angle_beta   90.00
_cell.angle_gamma   90.00
#
_symmetry.space_group_name_H-M   'P 1'
#
loop_
_entity.id
_entity.type
_entity.pdbx_description
1 polymer ?
#
loop_
_entity_poly.entity_id
_entity_poly.type
_entity_poly.pdbx_seq_one_letter_code
_entity_poly.pdbx_strand_id
1 'polypeptide(L)'
;MDLDDTPICTPLRTLARKTDGQGKPFLEPCEIAAGERFAHDFLMAARGPRVTQAWPGEAPPPGRRGPVAPPAGTREAAARQGLSRALSALGPGLADIVLAVCGQEEGLAAAETRLGWPKRSGKLVLKLALARLARHYGLIMRAPARQQAPAR
;
A
#
# COMPACT_ATOMS: atom_id res chain seq x y z
N MET A 1 8.49 -16.93 -11.06
CA MET A 1 7.48 -15.87 -10.91
C MET A 1 7.74 -15.24 -9.57
N ASP A 2 8.76 -14.40 -9.61
CA ASP A 2 9.48 -13.83 -8.49
C ASP A 2 8.62 -12.74 -7.84
N LEU A 3 8.52 -12.77 -6.51
CA LEU A 3 7.79 -11.76 -5.74
C LEU A 3 8.53 -10.40 -5.70
N ASP A 4 9.69 -10.27 -6.36
CA ASP A 4 10.56 -9.10 -6.33
C ASP A 4 10.25 -8.03 -7.39
N ASP A 5 9.34 -8.28 -8.34
CA ASP A 5 9.01 -7.32 -9.42
C ASP A 5 7.80 -6.42 -9.10
N THR A 6 7.50 -6.20 -7.83
CA THR A 6 6.55 -5.14 -7.45
C THR A 6 7.31 -3.82 -7.50
N PRO A 7 6.95 -2.87 -8.40
CA PRO A 7 7.67 -1.60 -8.45
C PRO A 7 7.50 -0.88 -7.12
N ILE A 8 8.61 -0.78 -6.36
CA ILE A 8 8.69 0.06 -5.16
C ILE A 8 8.42 1.48 -5.62
N CYS A 9 7.34 2.11 -5.12
CA CYS A 9 7.02 3.47 -5.55
C CYS A 9 8.20 4.42 -5.26
N THR A 10 8.47 5.32 -6.20
CA THR A 10 9.72 6.09 -6.26
C THR A 10 10.03 6.86 -4.96
N PRO A 11 9.06 7.53 -4.30
CA PRO A 11 9.33 8.22 -3.04
C PRO A 11 9.56 7.26 -1.86
N LEU A 12 8.88 6.11 -1.78
CA LEU A 12 9.17 5.12 -0.74
C LEU A 12 10.57 4.54 -0.90
N ARG A 13 11.01 4.25 -2.13
CA ARG A 13 12.37 3.76 -2.40
C ARG A 13 13.45 4.71 -1.90
N THR A 14 13.21 6.02 -2.03
CA THR A 14 14.12 7.05 -1.54
C THR A 14 14.15 7.11 -0.02
N LEU A 15 13.02 6.86 0.65
CA LEU A 15 12.93 6.85 2.11
C LEU A 15 13.45 5.55 2.72
N ALA A 16 13.27 4.41 2.05
CA ALA A 16 13.76 3.09 2.49
C ALA A 16 15.28 3.02 2.60
N ARG A 17 16.00 3.80 1.76
CA ARG A 17 17.47 3.90 1.82
C ARG A 17 17.99 4.80 2.94
N LYS A 18 17.11 5.59 3.58
CA LYS A 18 17.53 6.53 4.63
C LYS A 18 17.62 5.81 5.97
N THR A 19 18.59 6.21 6.76
CA THR A 19 18.69 5.85 8.16
C THR A 19 18.15 6.97 9.05
N ASP A 20 17.84 6.63 10.29
CA ASP A 20 17.62 7.60 11.36
C ASP A 20 18.95 8.11 11.93
N GLY A 21 18.87 8.98 12.95
CA GLY A 21 20.04 9.52 13.63
C GLY A 21 20.86 8.49 14.42
N GLN A 22 20.35 7.26 14.57
CA GLN A 22 20.99 6.15 15.26
C GLN A 22 21.56 5.10 14.27
N GLY A 23 21.54 5.40 12.97
CA GLY A 23 22.02 4.51 11.92
C GLY A 23 21.08 3.34 11.59
N LYS A 24 19.87 3.30 12.16
CA LYS A 24 18.87 2.27 11.84
C LYS A 24 18.08 2.66 10.59
N PRO A 25 17.58 1.68 9.80
CA PRO A 25 16.67 1.97 8.69
C PRO A 25 15.51 2.84 9.16
N PHE A 26 15.19 3.87 8.37
CA PHE A 26 14.10 4.78 8.74
C PHE A 26 12.74 4.09 8.65
N LEU A 27 12.56 3.18 7.70
CA LEU A 27 11.35 2.38 7.54
C LEU A 27 11.65 0.90 7.81
N GLU A 28 10.73 0.24 8.51
CA GLU A 28 10.79 -1.21 8.70
C GLU A 28 10.32 -1.95 7.43
N PRO A 29 10.74 -3.21 7.20
CA PRO A 29 10.32 -3.98 6.02
C PRO A 29 8.79 -4.09 5.88
N CYS A 30 8.08 -4.23 6.99
CA CYS A 30 6.61 -4.30 7.00
C CYS A 30 5.94 -2.96 6.64
N GLU A 31 6.58 -1.83 6.94
CA GLU A 31 6.11 -0.49 6.58
C GLU A 31 6.28 -0.25 5.07
N ILE A 32 7.40 -0.70 4.49
CA ILE A 32 7.66 -0.65 3.05
C ILE A 32 6.63 -1.51 2.30
N ALA A 33 6.48 -2.78 2.70
CA ALA A 33 5.52 -3.70 2.10
C ALA A 33 4.06 -3.18 2.20
N ALA A 34 3.71 -2.51 3.30
CA ALA A 34 2.40 -1.88 3.45
C ALA A 34 2.18 -0.75 2.45
N GLY A 35 3.17 0.11 2.26
CA GLY A 35 3.13 1.20 1.30
C GLY A 35 3.05 0.72 -0.16
N GLU A 36 3.81 -0.32 -0.51
CA GLU A 36 3.78 -0.95 -1.83
C GLU A 36 2.44 -1.61 -2.12
N ARG A 37 1.90 -2.36 -1.16
CA ARG A 37 0.56 -2.95 -1.27
C ARG A 37 -0.50 -1.88 -1.50
N PHE A 38 -0.44 -0.78 -0.75
CA PHE A 38 -1.35 0.35 -0.95
C PHE A 38 -1.20 0.98 -2.34
N ALA A 39 0.03 1.18 -2.82
CA ALA A 39 0.28 1.71 -4.16
C ALA A 39 -0.31 0.79 -5.25
N HIS A 40 -0.14 -0.53 -5.11
CA HIS A 40 -0.75 -1.51 -5.99
C HIS A 40 -2.28 -1.44 -5.96
N ASP A 41 -2.88 -1.42 -4.76
CA ASP A 41 -4.33 -1.31 -4.59
C ASP A 41 -4.87 -0.01 -5.20
N PHE A 42 -4.16 1.10 -5.03
CA PHE A 42 -4.50 2.40 -5.63
C PHE A 42 -4.50 2.34 -7.16
N LEU A 43 -3.44 1.80 -7.77
CA LEU A 43 -3.36 1.63 -9.22
C LEU A 43 -4.44 0.70 -9.78
N MET A 44 -4.79 -0.37 -9.05
CA MET A 44 -5.90 -1.26 -9.42
C MET A 44 -7.26 -0.56 -9.28
N ALA A 45 -7.46 0.20 -8.21
CA ALA A 45 -8.70 0.93 -7.93
C ALA A 45 -8.96 2.05 -8.96
N ALA A 46 -7.89 2.70 -9.44
CA ALA A 46 -7.92 3.76 -10.43
C ALA A 46 -8.24 3.27 -11.85
N ARG A 47 -8.21 1.97 -12.12
CA ARG A 47 -8.68 1.41 -13.39
C ARG A 47 -10.18 1.66 -13.49
N GLY A 48 -10.61 2.37 -14.53
CA GLY A 48 -12.03 2.64 -14.80
C GLY A 48 -12.83 1.33 -14.97
N PRO A 49 -14.18 1.39 -14.97
CA PRO A 49 -14.98 0.23 -15.33
C PRO A 49 -14.54 -0.24 -16.72
N ARG A 50 -13.92 -1.43 -16.79
CA ARG A 50 -13.71 -2.07 -18.08
C ARG A 50 -15.08 -2.46 -18.58
N VAL A 51 -15.63 -1.69 -19.52
CA VAL A 51 -16.66 -2.20 -20.41
C VAL A 51 -15.95 -3.27 -21.24
N THR A 52 -15.90 -4.50 -20.72
CA THR A 52 -15.66 -5.64 -21.59
C THR A 52 -16.86 -5.68 -22.51
N GLN A 53 -16.70 -5.15 -23.72
CA GLN A 53 -17.60 -5.48 -24.80
C GLN A 53 -17.49 -6.99 -24.98
N ALA A 54 -18.38 -7.72 -24.32
CA ALA A 54 -18.63 -9.10 -24.64
C ALA A 54 -19.19 -9.08 -26.05
N TRP A 55 -18.34 -9.36 -27.03
CA TRP A 55 -18.79 -9.67 -28.37
C TRP A 55 -19.75 -10.86 -28.23
N PRO A 56 -21.03 -10.72 -28.57
CA PRO A 56 -21.94 -11.86 -28.58
C PRO A 56 -21.50 -12.76 -29.73
N GLY A 57 -20.72 -13.81 -29.42
CA GLY A 57 -20.26 -14.75 -30.46
C GLY A 57 -19.23 -15.79 -30.02
N GLU A 58 -18.35 -15.50 -29.07
CA GLU A 58 -17.27 -16.44 -28.74
C GLU A 58 -17.71 -17.41 -27.62
N ALA A 59 -18.44 -18.47 -28.00
CA ALA A 59 -18.68 -19.58 -27.09
C ALA A 59 -17.35 -20.31 -26.81
N PRO A 60 -16.94 -20.48 -25.54
CA PRO A 60 -15.74 -21.25 -25.23
C PRO A 60 -15.93 -22.72 -25.65
N PRO A 61 -14.90 -23.39 -26.19
CA PRO A 61 -14.99 -24.78 -26.61
C PRO A 61 -15.40 -25.68 -25.44
N PRO A 62 -16.31 -26.65 -25.64
CA PRO A 62 -16.73 -27.56 -24.59
C PRO A 62 -15.53 -28.42 -24.15
N GLY A 63 -15.16 -28.36 -22.87
CA GLY A 63 -14.19 -29.28 -22.28
C GLY A 63 -13.12 -28.66 -21.38
N ARG A 64 -12.97 -27.32 -21.32
CA ARG A 64 -11.95 -26.68 -20.48
C ARG A 64 -12.56 -26.03 -19.23
N ARG A 65 -12.93 -26.84 -18.23
CA ARG A 65 -13.21 -26.32 -16.87
C ARG A 65 -11.90 -26.07 -16.13
N GLY A 66 -11.19 -25.01 -16.53
CA GLY A 66 -10.23 -24.35 -15.66
C GLY A 66 -10.97 -23.43 -14.68
N PRO A 67 -10.35 -23.03 -13.55
CA PRO A 67 -10.96 -22.04 -12.66
C PRO A 67 -11.32 -20.78 -13.46
N VAL A 68 -12.61 -20.43 -13.45
CA VAL A 68 -13.12 -19.22 -14.09
C VAL A 68 -12.48 -18.04 -13.39
N ALA A 69 -11.63 -17.29 -14.10
CA ALA A 69 -11.09 -16.04 -13.59
C ALA A 69 -12.27 -15.11 -13.23
N PRO A 70 -12.25 -14.46 -12.07
CA PRO A 70 -13.36 -13.61 -11.65
C PRO A 70 -13.53 -12.47 -12.67
N PRO A 71 -14.77 -12.03 -12.96
CA PRO A 71 -15.03 -11.11 -14.05
C PRO A 71 -14.25 -9.80 -13.88
N ALA A 72 -13.70 -9.28 -14.98
CA ALA A 72 -13.01 -7.99 -15.01
C ALA A 72 -13.94 -6.91 -14.45
N GLY A 73 -13.60 -6.31 -13.31
CA GLY A 73 -14.49 -5.45 -12.52
C GLY A 73 -14.60 -5.88 -11.06
N THR A 74 -14.57 -7.18 -10.77
CA THR A 74 -14.59 -7.70 -9.39
C THR A 74 -13.30 -7.41 -8.63
N ARG A 75 -12.15 -7.52 -9.32
CA ARG A 75 -10.83 -7.22 -8.76
C ARG A 75 -10.65 -5.72 -8.53
N GLU A 76 -11.09 -4.88 -9.47
CA GLU A 76 -11.08 -3.42 -9.33
C GLU A 76 -12.03 -2.96 -8.21
N ALA A 77 -13.22 -3.56 -8.09
CA ALA A 77 -14.15 -3.27 -7.00
C ALA A 77 -13.58 -3.70 -5.63
N ALA A 78 -12.96 -4.87 -5.55
CA ALA A 78 -12.27 -5.34 -4.34
C ALA A 78 -11.12 -4.41 -3.96
N ALA A 79 -10.34 -3.92 -4.92
CA ALA A 79 -9.27 -2.96 -4.70
C ALA A 79 -9.81 -1.63 -4.15
N ARG A 80 -10.88 -1.08 -4.74
CA ARG A 80 -11.55 0.15 -4.22
C ARG A 80 -12.05 -0.03 -2.80
N GLN A 81 -12.67 -1.18 -2.51
CA GLN A 81 -13.17 -1.47 -1.17
C GLN A 81 -12.02 -1.63 -0.16
N GLY A 82 -10.94 -2.32 -0.54
CA GLY A 82 -9.72 -2.45 0.27
C GLY A 82 -9.07 -1.11 0.56
N LEU A 83 -8.92 -0.27 -0.46
CA LEU A 83 -8.39 1.08 -0.35
C LEU A 83 -9.24 1.96 0.58
N SER A 84 -10.57 1.92 0.42
CA SER A 84 -11.48 2.65 1.30
C SER A 84 -11.33 2.23 2.75
N ARG A 85 -11.26 0.92 3.04
CA ARG A 85 -11.02 0.42 4.40
C ARG A 85 -9.68 0.85 4.97
N ALA A 86 -8.61 0.83 4.16
CA ALA A 86 -7.28 1.26 4.57
C ALA A 86 -7.26 2.76 4.92
N LEU A 87 -7.85 3.61 4.06
CA LEU A 87 -7.95 5.05 4.31
C LEU A 87 -8.78 5.36 5.56
N SER A 88 -9.92 4.68 5.74
CA SER A 88 -10.73 4.80 6.97
C SER A 88 -9.96 4.36 8.21
N ALA A 89 -9.18 3.28 8.11
CA ALA A 89 -8.37 2.81 9.22
C ALA A 89 -7.27 3.81 9.60
N LEU A 90 -6.68 4.52 8.64
CA LEU A 90 -5.68 5.56 8.87
C LEU A 90 -6.27 6.81 9.51
N GLY A 91 -7.46 7.23 9.06
CA GLY A 91 -8.09 8.47 9.47
C GLY A 91 -7.49 9.71 8.78
N PRO A 92 -8.09 10.90 8.98
CA PRO A 92 -7.67 12.14 8.33
C PRO A 92 -6.23 12.52 8.72
N GLY A 93 -5.53 13.20 7.81
CA GLY A 93 -4.11 13.53 7.93
C GLY A 93 -3.19 12.36 7.55
N LEU A 94 -3.35 11.20 8.20
CA LEU A 94 -2.54 10.00 7.88
C LEU A 94 -2.92 9.39 6.52
N ALA A 95 -4.22 9.32 6.22
CA ALA A 95 -4.72 8.91 4.93
C ALA A 95 -4.21 9.83 3.81
N ASP A 96 -4.19 11.15 4.06
CA ASP A 96 -3.84 12.14 3.05
C ASP A 96 -2.37 12.07 2.63
N ILE A 97 -1.45 11.90 3.59
CA ILE A 97 -0.02 11.77 3.28
C ILE A 97 0.30 10.43 2.61
N VAL A 98 -0.38 9.35 2.98
CA VAL A 98 -0.20 8.04 2.32
C VAL A 98 -0.73 8.10 0.89
N LEU A 99 -1.88 8.72 0.65
CA LEU A 99 -2.41 8.93 -0.70
C LEU A 99 -1.47 9.79 -1.55
N ALA A 100 -0.93 10.87 -0.99
CA ALA A 100 0.03 11.73 -1.66
C ALA A 100 1.29 10.96 -2.09
N VAL A 101 1.93 10.32 -1.13
CA VAL A 101 3.28 9.76 -1.33
C VAL A 101 3.23 8.36 -1.95
N CYS A 102 2.33 7.50 -1.51
CA CYS A 102 2.27 6.11 -1.97
C CYS A 102 1.36 5.95 -3.19
N GLY A 103 0.24 6.69 -3.25
CA GLY A 103 -0.72 6.61 -4.37
C GLY A 103 -0.31 7.47 -5.56
N GLN A 104 -0.03 8.75 -5.30
CA GLN A 104 0.27 9.75 -6.34
C GLN A 104 1.77 9.95 -6.58
N GLU A 105 2.62 9.21 -5.87
CA GLU A 105 4.08 9.31 -5.93
C GLU A 105 4.64 10.73 -5.69
N GLU A 106 3.89 11.57 -4.97
CA GLU A 106 4.32 12.93 -4.66
C GLU A 106 5.54 12.94 -3.74
N GLY A 107 6.50 13.83 -4.04
CA GLY A 107 7.61 14.10 -3.12
C GLY A 107 7.12 14.71 -1.81
N LEU A 108 7.80 14.39 -0.71
CA LEU A 108 7.36 14.76 0.64
C LEU A 108 7.15 16.28 0.84
N ALA A 109 8.02 17.12 0.27
CA ALA A 109 7.90 18.57 0.36
C ALA A 109 6.68 19.11 -0.42
N ALA A 110 6.36 18.49 -1.56
CA ALA A 110 5.17 18.84 -2.33
C ALA A 110 3.90 18.43 -1.58
N ALA A 111 3.89 17.23 -1.01
CA ALA A 111 2.80 16.76 -0.16
C ALA A 111 2.60 17.68 1.07
N GLU A 112 3.67 18.08 1.76
CA GLU A 112 3.59 19.05 2.88
C GLU A 112 2.91 20.35 2.45
N THR A 113 3.31 20.88 1.29
CA THR A 113 2.75 22.13 0.74
C THR A 113 1.27 21.96 0.41
N ARG A 114 0.90 20.87 -0.26
CA ARG A 114 -0.49 20.55 -0.63
C ARG A 114 -1.40 20.36 0.58
N LEU A 115 -0.87 19.79 1.67
CA LEU A 115 -1.61 19.54 2.91
C LEU A 115 -1.59 20.73 3.88
N GLY A 116 -0.89 21.82 3.55
CA GLY A 116 -0.76 22.99 4.44
C GLY A 116 0.07 22.71 5.69
N TRP A 117 0.99 21.74 5.65
CA TRP A 117 1.82 21.34 6.78
C TRP A 117 3.14 22.13 6.84
N PRO A 118 3.68 22.36 8.05
CA PRO A 118 5.02 22.93 8.19
C PRO A 118 6.09 22.06 7.52
N LYS A 119 7.12 22.70 6.97
CA LYS A 119 8.25 22.01 6.33
C LYS A 119 8.84 20.95 7.27
N ARG A 120 9.22 19.80 6.70
CA ARG A 120 9.85 18.65 7.39
C ARG A 120 8.94 17.89 8.37
N SER A 121 7.63 18.17 8.40
CA SER A 121 6.66 17.41 9.21
C SER A 121 6.33 16.05 8.59
N GLY A 122 6.32 15.97 7.26
CA GLY A 122 5.79 14.84 6.52
C GLY A 122 6.53 13.53 6.80
N LYS A 123 7.84 13.58 7.10
CA LYS A 123 8.68 12.38 7.25
C LYS A 123 8.16 11.51 8.40
N LEU A 124 7.95 12.14 9.56
CA LEU A 124 7.49 11.45 10.76
C LEU A 124 6.03 11.00 10.62
N VAL A 125 5.18 11.87 10.07
CA VAL A 125 3.76 11.57 9.88
C VAL A 125 3.56 10.41 8.90
N LEU A 126 4.33 10.37 7.80
CA LEU A 126 4.33 9.25 6.86
C LEU A 126 4.77 7.94 7.54
N LYS A 127 5.81 7.96 8.39
CA LYS A 127 6.22 6.77 9.15
C LYS A 127 5.09 6.27 10.07
N LEU A 128 4.44 7.16 10.80
CA LEU A 128 3.28 6.80 11.64
C LEU A 128 2.13 6.22 10.81
N ALA A 129 1.87 6.78 9.64
CA ALA A 129 0.84 6.30 8.73
C ALA A 129 1.17 4.90 8.19
N LEU A 130 2.41 4.66 7.73
CA LEU A 130 2.87 3.35 7.24
C LEU A 130 2.86 2.28 8.34
N ALA A 131 3.26 2.62 9.57
CA ALA A 131 3.17 1.71 10.71
C ALA A 131 1.72 1.29 10.97
N ARG A 132 0.77 2.24 10.91
CA ARG A 132 -0.66 1.96 11.10
C ARG A 132 -1.23 1.15 9.93
N LEU A 133 -0.80 1.44 8.71
CA LEU A 133 -1.17 0.71 7.50
C LEU A 133 -0.68 -0.74 7.55
N ALA A 134 0.55 -0.98 8.02
CA ALA A 134 1.11 -2.31 8.20
C ALA A 134 0.29 -3.13 9.22
N ARG A 135 -0.23 -2.50 10.29
CA ARG A 135 -1.17 -3.16 11.21
C ARG A 135 -2.48 -3.49 10.53
N HIS A 136 -3.04 -2.56 9.74
CA HIS A 136 -4.28 -2.78 9.01
C HIS A 136 -4.18 -3.96 8.03
N TYR A 137 -3.05 -4.08 7.32
CA TYR A 137 -2.80 -5.18 6.41
C TYR A 137 -2.34 -6.48 7.08
N GLY A 138 -2.17 -6.51 8.41
CA GLY A 138 -1.68 -7.68 9.14
C GLY A 138 -0.22 -8.02 8.88
N LEU A 139 0.58 -7.07 8.38
CA LEU A 139 2.00 -7.25 8.04
C LEU A 139 2.92 -7.12 9.26
N ILE A 140 2.41 -6.57 10.35
CA ILE A 140 3.08 -6.66 11.64
C ILE A 140 2.60 -7.96 12.30
N MET A 141 3.32 -9.05 12.03
CA MET A 141 3.31 -10.17 12.96
C MET A 141 4.00 -9.69 14.23
N ARG A 142 3.21 -9.45 15.29
CA ARG A 142 3.80 -9.28 16.61
C ARG A 142 4.49 -10.60 16.91
N ALA A 143 5.82 -10.63 16.83
CA ALA A 143 6.59 -11.72 17.43
C ALA A 143 6.04 -11.88 18.86
N PRO A 144 5.71 -13.11 19.31
CA PRO A 144 5.23 -13.30 20.68
C PRO A 144 6.22 -12.59 21.60
N ALA A 145 5.68 -11.75 22.49
CA ALA A 145 6.50 -10.95 23.40
C ALA A 145 7.60 -11.84 23.96
N ARG A 146 8.86 -11.51 23.65
CA ARG A 146 10.01 -12.24 24.18
C ARG A 146 9.85 -12.18 25.69
N GLN A 147 9.44 -13.28 26.32
CA GLN A 147 9.37 -13.38 27.77
C GLN A 147 10.75 -12.96 28.26
N GLN A 148 10.81 -11.82 28.94
CA GLN A 148 12.01 -11.41 29.63
C GLN A 148 12.27 -12.50 30.67
N ALA A 149 13.29 -13.33 30.42
CA ALA A 149 13.79 -14.22 31.44
C ALA A 149 14.25 -13.36 32.62
N PRO A 150 13.83 -13.66 33.87
CA PRO A 150 14.31 -12.91 35.02
C PRO A 150 15.83 -13.07 35.10
N ALA A 151 16.52 -11.93 35.25
CA ALA A 151 17.94 -11.91 35.56
C ALA A 151 18.19 -12.72 36.85
N ARG A 152 19.13 -13.66 36.78
CA ARG A 152 19.67 -14.38 37.92
C ARG A 152 21.12 -13.97 38.12
#